data_AF-A0A9D3Z252-F1
#
_entry.id   AF-A0A9D3Z252-F1
#
_cell.length_a   1.000
_cell.length_b   1.000
_cell.length_c   1.000
_cell.angle_alpha   90.00
_cell.angle_beta   90.00
_cell.angle_gamma   90.00
#
_symmetry.space_group_name_H-M   'P 1'
#
loop_
_entity.id
_entity.type
_entity.pdbx_description
1 polymer ?
#
loop_
_entity_poly.entity_id
_entity_poly.type
_entity_poly.pdbx_seq_one_letter_code
_entity_poly.pdbx_strand_id
1 'polypeptide(L)'
;MADLLHVSDSSVKRRLRTFGLKLRQTFSVLSNDALDDLVREVTQGNPSLGQRMVQGLLQSRGHKVQRQRVADSLIRVDAAAVALRWCHSIRRPVYKVAAPNSLWHIDGNHKLIRVRSDKGRKNTGVGAFMISYQGPGRGSFITGKSVHNQTIKRLWRDMYSACTNVFHQLFQQLEETSRLDLSSEVHMWCLHLVYVPLIQRALDRFRDRWNCHRLSEERGRTPTQLYLQGMIEHAGRGHRGVDDMFFEPQEEQLSVSEEDYGEDEEAPVASANDDKLQVSSVTMPIDHEQMAELTNIIRPLYSEDGLAVDLFEQAVSFCSQALNI
;
A
#
# COMPACT_ATOMS: atom_id res chain seq x y z
N MET A 1 -19.73 0.04 21.95
CA MET A 1 -21.21 0.07 21.88
C MET A 1 -21.78 -1.35 21.93
N ALA A 2 -21.25 -2.31 21.14
CA ALA A 2 -21.63 -3.72 21.22
C ALA A 2 -21.35 -4.36 22.60
N ASP A 3 -20.15 -4.13 23.15
CA ASP A 3 -19.80 -4.62 24.50
C ASP A 3 -20.67 -4.00 25.60
N LEU A 4 -21.01 -2.71 25.47
CA LEU A 4 -21.88 -1.98 26.40
C LEU A 4 -23.32 -2.51 26.37
N LEU A 5 -23.76 -3.03 25.21
CA LEU A 5 -25.11 -3.54 24.99
C LEU A 5 -25.17 -5.07 25.13
N HIS A 6 -24.06 -5.73 25.48
CA HIS A 6 -23.94 -7.20 25.56
C HIS A 6 -24.48 -7.94 24.33
N VAL A 7 -24.26 -7.39 23.14
CA VAL A 7 -24.70 -7.99 21.87
C VAL A 7 -23.55 -8.09 20.89
N SER A 8 -23.68 -8.98 19.91
CA SER A 8 -22.69 -9.09 18.84
C SER A 8 -22.63 -7.82 17.99
N ASP A 9 -21.43 -7.47 17.52
CA ASP A 9 -21.19 -6.31 16.66
C ASP A 9 -22.04 -6.36 15.37
N SER A 10 -22.29 -7.57 14.87
CA SER A 10 -23.21 -7.88 13.77
C SER A 10 -24.66 -7.49 14.08
N SER A 11 -25.12 -7.69 15.32
CA SER A 11 -26.47 -7.32 15.75
C SER A 11 -26.64 -5.80 15.80
N VAL A 12 -25.62 -5.07 16.27
CA VAL A 12 -25.60 -3.60 16.26
C VAL A 12 -25.63 -3.07 14.83
N LYS A 13 -24.74 -3.57 13.95
CA LYS A 13 -24.70 -3.18 12.53
C LYS A 13 -25.98 -3.51 11.76
N ARG A 14 -26.64 -4.62 12.10
CA ARG A 14 -27.94 -5.00 11.54
C ARG A 14 -29.04 -4.04 12.01
N ARG A 15 -29.13 -3.77 13.31
CA ARG A 15 -30.11 -2.83 13.89
C ARG A 15 -29.94 -1.42 13.31
N LEU A 16 -28.70 -0.95 13.19
CA LEU A 16 -28.38 0.33 12.54
C LEU A 16 -28.90 0.39 11.10
N ARG A 17 -28.74 -0.68 10.32
CA ARG A 17 -29.32 -0.78 8.96
C ARG A 17 -30.85 -0.81 8.98
N THR A 18 -31.47 -1.60 9.86
CA THR A 18 -32.93 -1.73 9.98
C THR A 18 -33.62 -0.41 10.31
N PHE A 19 -33.00 0.41 11.16
CA PHE A 19 -33.54 1.72 11.54
C PHE A 19 -33.06 2.87 10.65
N GLY A 20 -32.35 2.59 9.55
CA GLY A 20 -31.80 3.63 8.67
C GLY A 20 -30.73 4.52 9.33
N LEU A 21 -30.22 4.13 10.49
CA LEU A 21 -29.21 4.85 11.25
C LEU A 21 -27.83 4.57 10.65
N LYS A 22 -27.34 5.47 9.80
CA LYS A 22 -25.99 5.36 9.23
C LYS A 22 -24.96 5.79 10.30
N LEU A 23 -23.98 4.94 10.64
CA LEU A 23 -22.77 5.32 11.40
C LEU A 23 -21.99 6.50 10.76
N ARG A 24 -22.27 6.76 9.48
CA ARG A 24 -21.78 7.90 8.68
C ARG A 24 -22.48 9.23 9.00
N GLN A 25 -23.65 9.23 9.64
CA GLN A 25 -24.34 10.46 10.04
C GLN A 25 -23.87 10.93 11.41
N THR A 26 -22.76 11.68 11.41
CA THR A 26 -22.55 12.87 12.25
C THR A 26 -21.11 13.33 12.01
N PHE A 27 -20.82 13.83 10.80
CA PHE A 27 -19.77 14.84 10.75
C PHE A 27 -20.26 16.00 11.60
N SER A 28 -19.40 16.50 12.47
CA SER A 28 -19.74 17.64 13.30
C SER A 28 -20.08 18.82 12.38
N VAL A 29 -21.23 19.46 12.64
CA VAL A 29 -21.59 20.71 11.96
C VAL A 29 -20.72 21.82 12.55
N LEU A 30 -19.48 21.89 12.07
CA LEU A 30 -18.51 22.92 12.42
C LEU A 30 -18.39 23.89 11.24
N SER A 31 -18.41 25.19 11.51
CA SER A 31 -18.01 26.21 10.53
C SER A 31 -16.51 26.10 10.23
N ASN A 32 -16.06 26.72 9.14
CA ASN A 32 -14.62 26.75 8.84
C ASN A 32 -13.84 27.53 9.90
N ASP A 33 -14.39 28.62 10.42
CA ASP A 33 -13.73 29.43 11.46
C ASP A 33 -13.60 28.64 12.78
N ALA A 34 -14.66 27.96 13.22
CA ALA A 34 -14.61 27.12 14.41
C ALA A 34 -13.66 25.93 14.25
N LEU A 35 -13.55 25.39 13.04
CA LEU A 35 -12.57 24.35 12.73
C LEU A 35 -11.14 24.89 12.78
N ASP A 36 -10.90 26.07 12.24
CA ASP A 36 -9.58 26.71 12.21
C ASP A 36 -9.09 27.05 13.64
N ASP A 37 -10.00 27.48 14.53
CA ASP A 37 -9.69 27.69 15.95
C ASP A 37 -9.32 26.40 16.67
N LEU A 38 -10.09 25.32 16.46
CA LEU A 38 -9.77 24.00 17.00
C LEU A 38 -8.44 23.46 16.45
N VAL A 39 -8.17 23.63 15.15
CA VAL A 39 -6.89 23.22 14.56
C VAL A 39 -5.75 24.03 15.15
N ARG A 40 -5.91 25.35 15.32
CA ARG A 40 -4.90 26.23 15.94
C ARG A 40 -4.60 25.83 17.38
N GLU A 41 -5.61 25.45 18.15
CA GLU A 41 -5.45 24.96 19.51
C GLU A 41 -4.71 23.61 19.55
N VAL A 42 -5.05 22.68 18.64
CA VAL A 42 -4.39 21.37 18.52
C VAL A 42 -2.92 21.51 18.08
N THR A 43 -2.59 22.49 17.25
CA THR A 43 -1.24 22.71 16.73
C THR A 43 -0.35 23.58 17.62
N GLN A 44 -0.90 24.32 18.58
CA GLN A 44 -0.18 25.23 19.48
C GLN A 44 0.96 24.58 20.30
N GLY A 45 1.01 23.24 20.41
CA GLY A 45 2.11 22.51 21.07
C GLY A 45 3.05 21.74 20.13
N ASN A 46 2.69 21.56 18.85
CA ASN A 46 3.49 20.80 17.88
C ASN A 46 3.18 21.26 16.45
N PRO A 47 3.92 22.25 15.90
CA PRO A 47 3.73 22.74 14.54
C PRO A 47 3.96 21.68 13.45
N SER A 48 4.55 20.52 13.79
CA SER A 48 4.84 19.42 12.86
C SER A 48 3.68 18.42 12.68
N LEU A 49 2.55 18.59 13.39
CA LEU A 49 1.40 17.69 13.32
C LEU A 49 0.83 17.64 11.89
N GLY A 50 0.86 16.44 11.29
CA GLY A 50 0.29 16.20 9.98
C GLY A 50 -1.23 16.01 10.03
N GLN A 51 -1.87 16.15 8.87
CA GLN A 51 -3.33 16.04 8.67
C GLN A 51 -3.98 14.85 9.40
N ARG A 52 -3.39 13.65 9.31
CA ARG A 52 -3.91 12.44 9.96
C ARG A 52 -3.93 12.54 11.49
N MET A 53 -2.90 13.14 12.08
CA MET A 53 -2.78 13.25 13.53
C MET A 53 -3.73 14.32 14.06
N VAL A 54 -3.86 15.44 13.35
CA VAL A 54 -4.85 16.49 13.66
C VAL A 54 -6.26 15.93 13.57
N GLN A 55 -6.57 15.14 12.53
CA GLN A 55 -7.87 14.48 12.41
C GLN A 55 -8.15 13.52 13.57
N GLY A 56 -7.15 12.72 13.99
CA GLY A 56 -7.27 11.84 15.15
C GLY A 56 -7.48 12.59 16.46
N LEU A 57 -6.81 13.73 16.65
CA LEU A 57 -6.98 14.58 17.84
C LEU A 57 -8.35 15.25 17.87
N LEU A 58 -8.82 15.78 16.74
CA LEU A 58 -10.18 16.30 16.62
C LEU A 58 -11.21 15.20 16.94
N GLN A 59 -10.99 13.99 16.44
CA GLN A 59 -11.85 12.84 16.74
C GLN A 59 -11.82 12.47 18.23
N SER A 60 -10.65 12.52 18.88
CA SER A 60 -10.53 12.29 20.33
C SER A 60 -11.27 13.34 21.17
N ARG A 61 -11.43 14.55 20.62
CA ARG A 61 -12.21 15.65 21.21
C ARG A 61 -13.70 15.61 20.83
N GLY A 62 -14.16 14.53 20.19
CA GLY A 62 -15.56 14.36 19.79
C GLY A 62 -15.93 15.04 18.47
N HIS A 63 -14.98 15.65 17.77
CA HIS A 63 -15.22 16.30 16.48
C HIS A 63 -14.85 15.39 15.32
N LYS A 64 -15.85 14.96 14.57
CA LYS A 64 -15.65 14.16 13.35
C LYS A 64 -15.72 15.09 12.15
N VAL A 65 -14.57 15.37 11.53
CA VAL A 65 -14.44 16.35 10.44
C VAL A 65 -13.92 15.68 9.17
N GLN A 66 -14.38 16.15 8.01
CA GLN A 66 -13.91 15.68 6.71
C GLN A 66 -12.41 15.92 6.56
N ARG A 67 -11.70 14.93 6.01
CA ARG A 67 -10.25 14.98 5.82
C ARG A 67 -9.82 16.20 5.00
N GLN A 68 -10.56 16.54 3.95
CA GLN A 68 -10.28 17.71 3.11
C GLN A 68 -10.41 19.02 3.89
N ARG A 69 -11.49 19.20 4.67
CA ARG A 69 -11.68 20.40 5.50
C ARG A 69 -10.56 20.59 6.53
N VAL A 70 -10.02 19.51 7.08
CA VAL A 70 -8.84 19.56 7.97
C VAL A 70 -7.56 19.94 7.21
N ALA A 71 -7.38 19.48 5.96
CA ALA A 71 -6.26 19.92 5.12
C ALA A 71 -6.36 21.41 4.77
N ASP A 72 -7.53 21.86 4.33
CA ASP A 72 -7.76 23.26 3.99
C ASP A 72 -7.61 24.15 5.23
N SER A 73 -8.10 23.70 6.38
CA SER A 73 -7.92 24.36 7.68
C SER A 73 -6.46 24.47 8.08
N LEU A 74 -5.67 23.40 7.93
CA LEU A 74 -4.23 23.43 8.21
C LEU A 74 -3.48 24.43 7.32
N ILE A 75 -3.89 24.58 6.05
CA ILE A 75 -3.32 25.58 5.14
C ILE A 75 -3.72 26.99 5.59
N ARG A 76 -4.98 27.22 5.96
CA ARG A 76 -5.46 28.52 6.44
C ARG A 76 -4.83 28.93 7.78
N VAL A 77 -4.64 27.99 8.69
CA VAL A 77 -4.09 28.24 10.04
C VAL A 77 -2.58 28.41 10.02
N ASP A 78 -1.84 27.59 9.27
CA ASP A 78 -0.37 27.63 9.22
C ASP A 78 0.18 27.09 7.89
N ALA A 79 0.04 27.91 6.84
CA ALA A 79 0.59 27.63 5.51
C ALA A 79 2.10 27.40 5.54
N ALA A 80 2.84 28.08 6.42
CA ALA A 80 4.29 27.96 6.53
C ALA A 80 4.70 26.59 7.08
N ALA A 81 4.05 26.09 8.14
CA ALA A 81 4.30 24.74 8.64
C ALA A 81 3.84 23.66 7.66
N VAL A 82 2.75 23.87 6.92
CA VAL A 82 2.35 22.98 5.81
C VAL A 82 3.44 22.93 4.74
N ALA A 83 3.93 24.09 4.29
CA ALA A 83 4.99 24.17 3.31
C ALA A 83 6.29 23.54 3.81
N LEU A 84 6.70 23.78 5.06
CA LEU A 84 7.88 23.14 5.67
C LEU A 84 7.76 21.61 5.74
N ARG A 85 6.55 21.06 5.89
CA ARG A 85 6.29 19.61 5.82
C ARG A 85 6.38 19.08 4.39
N TRP A 86 5.96 19.85 3.40
CA TRP A 86 6.14 19.52 1.97
C TRP A 86 7.62 19.59 1.56
N CYS A 87 8.34 20.60 2.07
CA CYS A 87 9.76 20.84 1.83
C CYS A 87 10.67 19.91 2.63
N HIS A 88 10.17 19.25 3.69
CA HIS A 88 10.89 18.18 4.39
C HIS A 88 11.03 16.96 3.48
N SER A 89 12.00 17.06 2.60
CA SER A 89 12.54 15.93 1.87
C SER A 89 13.27 15.04 2.86
N ILE A 90 12.81 13.79 2.97
CA ILE A 90 13.52 12.76 3.71
C ILE A 90 14.95 12.68 3.12
N ARG A 91 15.97 12.98 3.93
CA ARG A 91 17.37 12.88 3.51
C ARG A 91 17.68 11.43 3.16
N ARG A 92 18.40 11.20 2.05
CA ARG A 92 18.86 9.86 1.65
C ARG A 92 19.95 9.40 2.64
N PRO A 93 19.76 8.32 3.40
CA PRO A 93 20.89 7.65 4.02
C PRO A 93 21.63 6.83 2.95
N VAL A 94 22.94 7.00 2.85
CA VAL A 94 23.80 6.16 2.00
C VAL A 94 23.92 4.79 2.65
N TYR A 95 23.41 3.75 1.98
CA TYR A 95 23.62 2.37 2.40
C TYR A 95 24.89 1.83 1.76
N LYS A 96 25.74 1.21 2.57
CA LYS A 96 26.84 0.36 2.11
C LYS A 96 26.46 -1.08 2.40
N VAL A 97 26.26 -1.87 1.34
CA VAL A 97 25.93 -3.29 1.41
C VAL A 97 27.08 -4.11 0.86
N ALA A 98 27.21 -5.37 1.31
CA ALA A 98 28.39 -6.18 1.02
C ALA A 98 28.46 -6.66 -0.44
N ALA A 99 27.31 -6.90 -1.07
CA ALA A 99 27.15 -7.31 -2.46
C ALA A 99 25.67 -7.08 -2.89
N PRO A 100 25.32 -7.15 -4.18
CA PRO A 100 23.91 -7.24 -4.58
C PRO A 100 23.18 -8.38 -3.86
N ASN A 101 21.88 -8.22 -3.66
CA ASN A 101 21.01 -9.17 -2.93
C ASN A 101 21.42 -9.49 -1.47
N SER A 102 22.46 -8.86 -0.93
CA SER A 102 22.92 -9.09 0.46
C SER A 102 22.05 -8.43 1.54
N LEU A 103 21.18 -7.49 1.15
CA LEU A 103 20.20 -6.85 2.00
C LEU A 103 18.95 -6.53 1.19
N TRP A 104 17.79 -6.86 1.74
CA TRP A 104 16.51 -6.52 1.15
C TRP A 104 15.64 -5.75 2.15
N HIS A 105 14.99 -4.69 1.67
CA HIS A 105 13.98 -3.96 2.43
C HIS A 105 12.62 -4.59 2.16
N ILE A 106 11.99 -5.15 3.20
CA ILE A 106 10.65 -5.74 3.09
C ILE A 106 9.66 -4.85 3.83
N ASP A 107 8.59 -4.49 3.15
CA ASP A 107 7.37 -3.93 3.75
C ASP A 107 6.20 -4.76 3.21
N GLY A 108 5.92 -5.91 3.87
CA GLY A 108 4.88 -6.89 3.50
C GLY A 108 5.32 -8.02 2.55
N ASN A 109 5.40 -9.24 3.10
CA ASN A 109 5.55 -10.61 2.54
C ASN A 109 6.81 -11.01 1.71
N HIS A 110 7.29 -12.25 1.94
CA HIS A 110 8.71 -12.60 2.17
C HIS A 110 9.28 -13.78 1.36
N LYS A 111 10.62 -13.77 1.09
CA LYS A 111 11.63 -14.87 1.19
C LYS A 111 13.07 -14.32 0.96
N LEU A 112 13.91 -14.01 1.98
CA LEU A 112 15.21 -13.29 1.76
C LEU A 112 16.35 -13.55 2.77
N ILE A 113 17.60 -13.29 2.36
CA ILE A 113 18.88 -13.56 3.06
C ILE A 113 19.12 -12.67 4.30
N ARG A 114 18.83 -11.37 4.24
CA ARG A 114 18.87 -10.45 5.41
C ARG A 114 17.69 -9.49 5.29
N VAL A 115 16.90 -9.37 6.36
CA VAL A 115 15.68 -8.56 6.35
C VAL A 115 15.74 -7.48 7.40
N ARG A 116 15.37 -6.26 7.00
CA ARG A 116 15.17 -5.14 7.90
C ARG A 116 13.69 -4.82 8.01
N SER A 117 13.20 -4.73 9.25
CA SER A 117 11.82 -4.37 9.57
C SER A 117 11.77 -3.28 10.64
N ASP A 118 10.65 -2.58 10.73
CA ASP A 118 10.38 -1.77 11.92
C ASP A 118 10.04 -2.66 13.13
N LYS A 119 9.93 -2.05 14.32
CA LYS A 119 9.52 -2.77 15.55
C LYS A 119 8.03 -3.14 15.58
N GLY A 120 7.34 -3.12 14.43
CA GLY A 120 5.93 -3.50 14.34
C GLY A 120 5.74 -5.01 14.55
N ARG A 121 4.57 -5.40 15.07
CA ARG A 121 4.24 -6.82 15.33
C ARG A 121 4.02 -7.65 14.06
N LYS A 122 3.73 -6.99 12.93
CA LYS A 122 3.35 -7.65 11.66
C LYS A 122 4.43 -8.57 11.09
N ASN A 123 5.72 -8.23 11.29
CA ASN A 123 6.84 -8.98 10.69
C ASN A 123 7.61 -9.82 11.72
N THR A 124 7.00 -10.11 12.87
CA THR A 124 7.63 -10.88 13.95
C THR A 124 7.90 -12.33 13.54
N GLY A 125 6.95 -12.98 12.85
CA GLY A 125 7.10 -14.36 12.38
C GLY A 125 8.29 -14.55 11.44
N VAL A 126 8.56 -13.57 10.59
CA VAL A 126 9.72 -13.61 9.71
C VAL A 126 11.00 -13.39 10.49
N GLY A 127 11.00 -12.48 11.46
CA GLY A 127 12.16 -12.32 12.35
C GLY A 127 12.51 -13.62 13.05
N ALA A 128 11.52 -14.35 13.56
CA ALA A 128 11.71 -15.67 14.15
C ALA A 128 12.26 -16.69 13.15
N PHE A 129 11.62 -16.82 11.99
CA PHE A 129 12.05 -17.73 10.91
C PHE A 129 13.48 -17.46 10.44
N MET A 130 13.86 -16.20 10.28
CA MET A 130 15.20 -15.84 9.82
C MET A 130 16.28 -16.06 10.87
N ILE A 131 15.95 -15.95 12.15
CA ILE A 131 16.87 -16.26 13.25
C ILE A 131 17.01 -17.78 13.40
N SER A 132 15.91 -18.54 13.27
CA SER A 132 15.94 -20.00 13.37
C SER A 132 16.67 -20.64 12.19
N TYR A 133 16.36 -20.23 10.96
CA TYR A 133 16.93 -20.84 9.75
C TYR A 133 18.41 -20.49 9.53
N GLN A 134 18.84 -19.25 9.85
CA GLN A 134 20.22 -18.81 9.58
C GLN A 134 21.13 -18.82 10.81
N GLY A 135 20.58 -19.07 11.99
CA GLY A 135 21.27 -19.09 13.26
C GLY A 135 21.29 -17.74 14.00
N PRO A 136 21.21 -17.74 15.35
CA PRO A 136 21.25 -16.54 16.17
C PRO A 136 22.61 -15.82 16.05
N GLY A 137 22.61 -14.48 16.18
CA GLY A 137 23.84 -13.67 16.20
C GLY A 137 24.43 -13.27 14.84
N ARG A 138 23.90 -13.78 13.70
CA ARG A 138 24.35 -13.37 12.34
C ARG A 138 23.82 -12.01 11.88
N GLY A 139 22.88 -11.41 12.61
CA GLY A 139 22.16 -10.22 12.16
C GLY A 139 21.29 -10.48 10.94
N SER A 140 20.66 -11.65 10.85
CA SER A 140 19.75 -12.06 9.77
C SER A 140 18.46 -11.22 9.76
N PHE A 141 17.98 -10.80 10.93
CA PHE A 141 16.85 -9.89 11.08
C PHE A 141 17.24 -8.61 11.84
N ILE A 142 17.06 -7.45 11.21
CA ILE A 142 17.45 -6.14 11.76
C ILE A 142 16.18 -5.35 12.10
N THR A 143 15.93 -5.14 13.39
CA THR A 143 14.83 -4.30 13.87
C THR A 143 15.29 -2.87 14.14
N GLY A 144 14.61 -1.89 13.53
CA GLY A 144 14.93 -0.47 13.68
C GLY A 144 13.71 0.40 14.00
N LYS A 145 13.95 1.62 14.48
CA LYS A 145 12.90 2.64 14.57
C LYS A 145 12.37 2.91 13.14
N SER A 146 11.07 3.08 12.96
CA SER A 146 10.45 3.34 11.64
C SER A 146 11.00 4.58 10.92
N VAL A 147 11.61 5.51 11.67
CA VAL A 147 12.38 6.66 11.18
C VAL A 147 13.68 6.30 10.46
N HIS A 148 14.15 5.05 10.50
CA HIS A 148 15.31 4.58 9.73
C HIS A 148 14.91 3.88 8.42
N ASN A 149 13.60 3.64 8.18
CA ASN A 149 13.10 3.06 6.94
C ASN A 149 12.81 4.15 5.87
N GLN A 150 13.66 5.17 5.83
CA GLN A 150 13.47 6.40 5.05
C GLN A 150 13.50 6.16 3.54
N THR A 151 14.35 5.24 3.09
CA THR A 151 14.55 4.97 1.66
C THR A 151 13.35 4.29 1.02
N ILE A 152 12.80 3.23 1.63
CA ILE A 152 11.57 2.60 1.10
C ILE A 152 10.40 3.57 1.19
N LYS A 153 10.30 4.36 2.27
CA LYS A 153 9.25 5.39 2.41
C LYS A 153 9.35 6.48 1.34
N ARG A 154 10.57 6.82 0.90
CA ARG A 154 10.78 7.75 -0.20
C ARG A 154 10.42 7.11 -1.54
N LEU A 155 10.82 5.86 -1.78
CA LEU A 155 10.40 5.11 -2.96
C LEU A 155 8.87 5.03 -3.05
N TRP A 156 8.19 4.71 -1.94
CA TRP A 156 6.73 4.73 -1.85
C TRP A 156 6.15 6.12 -2.17
N ARG A 157 6.78 7.21 -1.70
CA ARG A 157 6.36 8.58 -2.03
C ARG A 157 6.54 8.89 -3.52
N ASP A 158 7.67 8.50 -4.10
CA ASP A 158 7.97 8.76 -5.50
C ASP A 158 7.06 7.91 -6.40
N MET A 159 6.82 6.64 -6.07
CA MET A 159 5.84 5.77 -6.74
C MET A 159 4.41 6.31 -6.60
N TYR A 160 4.04 6.78 -5.41
CA TYR A 160 2.73 7.38 -5.20
C TYR A 160 2.55 8.62 -6.06
N SER A 161 3.51 9.55 -6.00
CA SER A 161 3.46 10.80 -6.75
C SER A 161 3.50 10.58 -8.26
N ALA A 162 4.27 9.60 -8.74
CA ALA A 162 4.48 9.38 -10.16
C ALA A 162 3.41 8.48 -10.80
N CYS A 163 2.76 7.60 -10.03
CA CYS A 163 1.90 6.56 -10.57
C CYS A 163 0.53 6.50 -9.90
N THR A 164 0.47 6.21 -8.61
CA THR A 164 -0.81 5.83 -7.98
C THR A 164 -1.68 7.02 -7.59
N ASN A 165 -1.11 8.22 -7.46
CA ASN A 165 -1.87 9.42 -7.10
C ASN A 165 -2.90 9.81 -8.18
N VAL A 166 -2.60 9.59 -9.46
CA VAL A 166 -3.53 9.89 -10.56
C VAL A 166 -4.79 9.02 -10.44
N PHE A 167 -4.62 7.71 -10.25
CA PHE A 167 -5.76 6.81 -10.02
C PHE A 167 -6.48 7.12 -8.70
N HIS A 168 -5.75 7.48 -7.65
CA HIS A 168 -6.35 7.87 -6.38
C HIS A 168 -7.27 9.08 -6.51
N GLN A 169 -6.83 10.13 -7.22
CA GLN A 169 -7.64 11.32 -7.49
C GLN A 169 -8.81 10.99 -8.43
N LEU A 170 -8.57 10.18 -9.46
CA LEU A 170 -9.60 9.76 -10.39
C LEU A 170 -10.74 9.02 -9.69
N PHE A 171 -10.42 8.04 -8.85
CA PHE A 171 -11.45 7.27 -8.13
C PHE A 171 -12.22 8.12 -7.14
N GLN A 172 -11.58 9.10 -6.51
CA GLN A 172 -12.29 10.09 -5.68
C GLN A 172 -13.27 10.92 -6.51
N GLN A 173 -12.87 11.38 -7.70
CA GLN A 173 -13.75 12.12 -8.59
C GLN A 173 -14.92 11.27 -9.10
N LEU A 174 -14.67 10.00 -9.43
CA LEU A 174 -15.74 9.08 -9.84
C LEU A 174 -16.74 8.80 -8.70
N GLU A 175 -16.26 8.71 -7.46
CA GLU A 175 -17.13 8.59 -6.28
C GLU A 175 -17.92 9.88 -6.03
N GLU A 176 -17.27 11.06 -6.08
CA GLU A 176 -17.91 12.37 -5.87
C GLU A 176 -19.00 12.68 -6.91
N THR A 177 -18.75 12.29 -8.17
CA THR A 177 -19.72 12.45 -9.26
C THR A 177 -20.77 11.34 -9.32
N SER A 178 -20.77 10.42 -8.35
CA SER A 178 -21.68 9.26 -8.28
C SER A 178 -21.63 8.33 -9.50
N ARG A 179 -20.50 8.31 -10.22
CA ARG A 179 -20.22 7.38 -11.34
C ARG A 179 -19.68 6.04 -10.85
N LEU A 180 -19.04 6.03 -9.68
CA LEU A 180 -18.54 4.82 -9.01
C LEU A 180 -19.31 4.59 -7.70
N ASP A 181 -20.05 3.48 -7.63
CA ASP A 181 -20.66 3.01 -6.39
C ASP A 181 -19.79 1.92 -5.75
N LEU A 182 -19.12 2.27 -4.64
CA LEU A 182 -18.29 1.35 -3.86
C LEU A 182 -19.09 0.24 -3.15
N SER A 183 -20.41 0.37 -3.07
CA SER A 183 -21.29 -0.66 -2.51
C SER A 183 -21.82 -1.65 -3.54
N SER A 184 -21.64 -1.36 -4.82
CA SER A 184 -22.01 -2.25 -5.92
C SER A 184 -20.85 -3.17 -6.29
N GLU A 185 -21.06 -4.48 -6.16
CA GLU A 185 -20.07 -5.48 -6.58
C GLU A 185 -19.78 -5.40 -8.08
N VAL A 186 -20.78 -5.05 -8.90
CA VAL A 186 -20.63 -4.86 -10.35
C VAL A 186 -19.69 -3.69 -10.65
N HIS A 187 -19.88 -2.54 -10.00
CA HIS A 187 -19.00 -1.39 -10.19
C HIS A 187 -17.57 -1.71 -9.73
N MET A 188 -17.40 -2.36 -8.58
CA MET A 188 -16.08 -2.77 -8.10
C MET A 188 -15.40 -3.78 -9.03
N TRP A 189 -16.17 -4.68 -9.64
CA TRP A 189 -15.66 -5.64 -10.62
C TRP A 189 -15.21 -4.95 -11.91
N CYS A 190 -16.06 -4.09 -12.48
CA CYS A 190 -15.73 -3.30 -13.67
C CYS A 190 -14.52 -2.39 -13.42
N LEU A 191 -14.43 -1.80 -12.21
CA LEU A 191 -13.29 -1.00 -11.80
C LEU A 191 -12.00 -1.83 -11.81
N HIS A 192 -12.02 -3.04 -11.26
CA HIS A 192 -10.86 -3.93 -11.29
C HIS A 192 -10.49 -4.35 -12.72
N LEU A 193 -11.49 -4.74 -13.53
CA LEU A 193 -11.28 -5.14 -14.93
C LEU A 193 -10.54 -4.07 -15.73
N VAL A 194 -10.94 -2.81 -15.57
CA VAL A 194 -10.36 -1.69 -16.33
C VAL A 194 -9.05 -1.21 -15.73
N TYR A 195 -9.03 -0.97 -14.42
CA TYR A 195 -7.94 -0.20 -13.81
C TYR A 195 -6.79 -1.05 -13.26
N VAL A 196 -6.97 -2.32 -12.92
CA VAL A 196 -5.84 -3.20 -12.54
C VAL A 196 -4.77 -3.27 -13.64
N PRO A 197 -5.10 -3.58 -14.92
CA PRO A 197 -4.07 -3.61 -15.97
C PRO A 197 -3.45 -2.23 -16.24
N LEU A 198 -4.20 -1.15 -16.06
CA LEU A 198 -3.69 0.22 -16.22
C LEU A 198 -2.70 0.60 -15.11
N ILE A 199 -3.03 0.28 -13.86
CA ILE A 199 -2.16 0.49 -12.70
C ILE A 199 -0.89 -0.36 -12.87
N GLN A 200 -1.03 -1.63 -13.26
CA GLN A 200 0.11 -2.51 -13.51
C GLN A 200 1.04 -1.93 -14.59
N ARG A 201 0.49 -1.46 -15.73
CA ARG A 201 1.27 -0.77 -16.77
C ARG A 201 1.99 0.47 -16.24
N ALA A 202 1.33 1.27 -15.39
CA ALA A 202 1.96 2.45 -14.80
C ALA A 202 3.11 2.08 -13.86
N LEU A 203 2.94 1.02 -13.06
CA LEU A 203 3.97 0.47 -12.17
C LEU A 203 5.14 -0.12 -12.95
N ASP A 204 4.91 -0.84 -14.03
CA ASP A 204 5.96 -1.38 -14.90
C ASP A 204 6.78 -0.24 -15.53
N ARG A 205 6.11 0.80 -16.06
CA ARG A 205 6.79 1.99 -16.59
C ARG A 205 7.61 2.71 -15.52
N PHE A 206 7.10 2.79 -14.30
CA PHE A 206 7.85 3.37 -13.19
C PHE A 206 9.06 2.53 -12.83
N ARG A 207 8.92 1.22 -12.70
CA ARG A 207 10.03 0.29 -12.44
C ARG A 207 11.12 0.47 -13.49
N ASP A 208 10.76 0.48 -14.77
CA ASP A 208 11.74 0.55 -15.86
C ASP A 208 12.46 1.91 -15.88
N ARG A 209 11.73 3.02 -15.70
CA ARG A 209 12.32 4.36 -15.59
C ARG A 209 13.17 4.52 -14.35
N TRP A 210 12.69 4.02 -13.21
CA TRP A 210 13.42 4.07 -11.96
C TRP A 210 14.69 3.23 -12.03
N ASN A 211 14.68 2.04 -12.62
CA ASN A 211 15.89 1.23 -12.71
C ASN A 211 16.94 1.82 -13.69
N CYS A 212 16.48 2.64 -14.63
CA CYS A 212 17.32 3.29 -15.63
C CYS A 212 17.65 4.78 -15.34
N HIS A 213 17.21 5.35 -14.21
CA HIS A 213 17.52 6.76 -13.90
C HIS A 213 18.99 6.93 -13.48
N ARG A 214 19.58 8.07 -13.82
CA ARG A 214 20.98 8.37 -13.44
C ARG A 214 21.05 8.82 -11.99
N LEU A 215 21.96 8.21 -11.23
CA LEU A 215 22.26 8.61 -9.85
C LEU A 215 23.46 9.56 -9.84
N SER A 216 23.23 10.83 -9.47
CA SER A 216 24.29 11.85 -9.41
C SER A 216 25.42 11.49 -8.45
N GLU A 217 25.09 10.85 -7.33
CA GLU A 217 26.06 10.39 -6.31
C GLU A 217 26.93 9.22 -6.81
N GLU A 218 26.46 8.47 -7.80
CA GLU A 218 27.13 7.29 -8.36
C GLU A 218 27.73 7.57 -9.75
N ARG A 219 28.23 8.80 -9.93
CA ARG A 219 28.84 9.28 -11.20
C ARG A 219 27.91 9.13 -12.41
N GLY A 220 26.61 9.22 -12.19
CA GLY A 220 25.59 9.12 -13.25
C GLY A 220 25.27 7.70 -13.70
N ARG A 221 25.76 6.66 -13.00
CA ARG A 221 25.37 5.26 -13.24
C ARG A 221 23.91 5.04 -12.86
N THR A 222 23.26 4.11 -13.55
CA THR A 222 21.87 3.73 -13.24
C THR A 222 21.83 2.62 -12.19
N PRO A 223 20.72 2.47 -11.44
CA PRO A 223 20.52 1.33 -10.55
C PRO A 223 20.78 -0.02 -11.23
N THR A 224 20.29 -0.22 -12.46
CA THR A 224 20.56 -1.44 -13.24
C THR A 224 22.06 -1.64 -13.51
N GLN A 225 22.77 -0.58 -13.89
CA GLN A 225 24.22 -0.68 -14.14
C GLN A 225 24.99 -1.03 -12.86
N LEU A 226 24.65 -0.41 -11.74
CA LEU A 226 25.26 -0.71 -10.44
C LEU A 226 24.98 -2.14 -10.00
N TYR A 227 23.74 -2.62 -10.20
CA TYR A 227 23.36 -3.99 -9.90
C TYR A 227 24.18 -4.98 -10.75
N LEU A 228 24.18 -4.83 -12.07
CA LEU A 228 24.92 -5.72 -12.98
C LEU A 228 26.42 -5.71 -12.70
N GLN A 229 27.00 -4.53 -12.48
CA GLN A 229 28.41 -4.40 -12.12
C GLN A 229 28.71 -5.16 -10.82
N GLY A 230 27.90 -4.95 -9.78
CA GLY A 230 28.07 -5.66 -8.51
C GLY A 230 27.89 -7.18 -8.65
N MET A 231 26.98 -7.64 -9.51
CA MET A 231 26.77 -9.06 -9.74
C MET A 231 28.02 -9.71 -10.33
N ILE A 232 28.64 -9.06 -11.31
CA ILE A 232 29.89 -9.54 -11.93
C ILE A 232 31.07 -9.47 -10.95
N GLU A 233 31.20 -8.35 -10.23
CA GLU A 233 32.32 -8.14 -9.30
C GLU A 233 32.35 -9.17 -8.17
N HIS A 234 31.17 -9.59 -7.70
CA HIS A 234 31.01 -10.48 -6.54
C HIS A 234 30.74 -11.95 -6.89
N ALA A 235 30.60 -12.30 -8.17
CA ALA A 235 30.44 -13.69 -8.61
C ALA A 235 31.68 -14.54 -8.26
N GLY A 236 31.45 -15.71 -7.69
CA GLY A 236 32.48 -16.66 -7.26
C GLY A 236 33.22 -16.24 -5.99
N ARG A 237 32.76 -15.20 -5.30
CA ARG A 237 33.41 -14.68 -4.07
C ARG A 237 32.76 -15.13 -2.77
N GLY A 238 31.88 -16.14 -2.82
CA GLY A 238 31.20 -16.70 -1.64
C GLY A 238 30.00 -15.87 -1.18
N HIS A 239 29.43 -15.06 -2.07
CA HIS A 239 28.21 -14.31 -1.81
C HIS A 239 27.02 -15.10 -2.38
N ARG A 240 26.39 -15.96 -1.57
CA ARG A 240 25.25 -16.81 -2.02
C ARG A 240 24.20 -16.09 -2.87
N GLY A 241 23.73 -14.90 -2.45
CA GLY A 241 22.73 -14.14 -3.22
C GLY A 241 23.19 -13.64 -4.61
N VAL A 242 24.48 -13.75 -4.92
CA VAL A 242 25.09 -13.51 -6.23
C VAL A 242 25.44 -14.84 -6.89
N ASP A 243 26.10 -15.74 -6.15
CA ASP A 243 26.57 -17.03 -6.67
C ASP A 243 25.41 -17.93 -7.13
N ASP A 244 24.29 -17.94 -6.40
CA ASP A 244 23.07 -18.69 -6.74
C ASP A 244 22.42 -18.22 -8.07
N MET A 245 22.80 -17.04 -8.59
CA MET A 245 22.33 -16.52 -9.89
C MET A 245 23.26 -16.91 -11.06
N PHE A 246 24.50 -17.31 -10.79
CA PHE A 246 25.51 -17.62 -11.81
C PHE A 246 25.92 -19.09 -11.85
N PHE A 247 25.81 -19.79 -10.73
CA PHE A 247 26.21 -21.18 -10.59
C PHE A 247 25.00 -22.00 -10.17
N GLU A 248 24.74 -23.11 -10.87
CA GLU A 248 23.78 -24.09 -10.37
C GLU A 248 24.32 -24.63 -9.05
N PRO A 249 23.52 -24.60 -7.98
CA PRO A 249 23.96 -25.12 -6.71
C PRO A 249 24.28 -26.61 -6.88
N GLN A 250 25.47 -27.02 -6.42
CA GLN A 250 25.80 -28.46 -6.39
C GLN A 250 24.74 -29.17 -5.56
N GLU A 251 24.04 -30.15 -6.16
CA GLU A 251 22.88 -30.86 -5.60
C GLU A 251 23.14 -31.39 -4.17
N GLU A 252 24.39 -31.66 -3.82
CA GLU A 252 24.80 -32.15 -2.49
C GLU A 252 24.61 -31.14 -1.34
N GLN A 253 24.32 -29.86 -1.60
CA GLN A 253 24.07 -28.84 -0.56
C GLN A 253 22.62 -28.36 -0.45
N LEU A 254 21.72 -28.87 -1.29
CA LEU A 254 20.28 -28.57 -1.29
C LEU A 254 19.46 -29.86 -1.11
N SER A 255 19.75 -30.64 -0.08
CA SER A 255 18.72 -31.50 0.50
C SER A 255 17.76 -30.63 1.31
N VAL A 256 16.96 -29.79 0.62
CA VAL A 256 15.75 -29.24 1.20
C VAL A 256 14.63 -30.14 0.68
N SER A 257 14.28 -31.13 1.48
CA SER A 257 13.12 -31.97 1.19
C SER A 257 11.86 -31.12 1.25
N GLU A 258 10.77 -31.49 0.56
CA GLU A 258 9.47 -30.85 0.80
C GLU A 258 9.03 -30.96 2.28
N GLU A 259 9.60 -31.89 3.03
CA GLU A 259 9.40 -32.08 4.47
C GLU A 259 10.13 -31.05 5.35
N ASP A 260 11.14 -30.32 4.81
CA ASP A 260 11.79 -29.19 5.50
C ASP A 260 10.96 -27.90 5.46
N TYR A 261 9.93 -27.85 4.59
CA TYR A 261 8.84 -26.88 4.70
C TYR A 261 7.83 -27.40 5.73
N GLY A 262 8.18 -27.29 7.02
CA GLY A 262 7.25 -27.66 8.09
C GLY A 262 5.97 -26.83 8.02
N GLU A 263 4.83 -27.49 7.75
CA GLU A 263 3.54 -26.96 8.18
C GLU A 263 3.52 -26.99 9.70
N ASP A 264 3.71 -25.83 10.32
CA ASP A 264 3.65 -25.67 11.77
C ASP A 264 2.18 -25.84 12.22
N GLU A 265 1.77 -27.10 12.45
CA GLU A 265 0.42 -27.45 12.95
C GLU A 265 0.10 -26.82 14.32
N GLU A 266 1.14 -26.45 15.09
CA GLU A 266 1.03 -25.74 16.37
C GLU A 266 1.19 -24.21 16.23
N ALA A 267 1.46 -23.69 15.03
CA ALA A 267 1.45 -22.25 14.80
C ALA A 267 0.09 -21.74 15.27
N PRO A 268 0.04 -20.63 16.04
CA PRO A 268 -1.23 -20.02 16.34
C PRO A 268 -1.90 -19.72 15.01
N VAL A 269 -2.95 -20.47 14.69
CA VAL A 269 -3.84 -20.18 13.57
C VAL A 269 -4.14 -18.71 13.73
N ALA A 270 -3.69 -17.89 12.77
CA ALA A 270 -3.79 -16.45 12.85
C ALA A 270 -5.21 -16.17 13.32
N SER A 271 -5.36 -15.71 14.57
CA SER A 271 -6.70 -15.62 15.15
C SER A 271 -7.52 -14.83 14.15
N ALA A 272 -8.75 -15.22 13.86
CA ALA A 272 -9.58 -14.54 12.86
C ALA A 272 -9.75 -13.01 13.13
N ASN A 273 -9.21 -12.53 14.27
CA ASN A 273 -9.11 -11.14 14.70
C ASN A 273 -7.74 -10.49 14.45
N ASP A 274 -6.85 -11.09 13.65
CA ASP A 274 -5.82 -10.31 13.00
C ASP A 274 -6.58 -9.33 12.10
N ASP A 275 -6.39 -8.02 12.26
CA ASP A 275 -6.97 -6.93 11.45
C ASP A 275 -6.48 -7.01 9.97
N LYS A 276 -6.51 -8.20 9.38
CA LYS A 276 -6.49 -8.42 7.95
C LYS A 276 -7.78 -7.80 7.44
N LEU A 277 -7.64 -6.70 6.74
CA LEU A 277 -8.68 -6.17 5.88
C LEU A 277 -9.12 -7.36 4.99
N GLN A 278 -10.25 -8.00 5.32
CA GLN A 278 -10.88 -8.91 4.38
C GLN A 278 -11.39 -8.04 3.25
N VAL A 279 -10.57 -7.91 2.21
CA VAL A 279 -11.04 -7.38 0.94
C VAL A 279 -11.96 -8.46 0.40
N SER A 280 -13.26 -8.19 0.42
CA SER A 280 -14.27 -9.08 -0.15
C SER A 280 -13.84 -9.44 -1.58
N SER A 281 -13.72 -10.74 -1.87
CA SER A 281 -13.45 -11.21 -3.22
C SER A 281 -14.62 -10.77 -4.10
N VAL A 282 -14.38 -9.86 -5.04
CA VAL A 282 -15.40 -9.40 -5.98
C VAL A 282 -15.65 -10.53 -6.98
N THR A 283 -16.82 -11.16 -6.90
CA THR A 283 -17.21 -12.25 -7.80
C THR A 283 -17.54 -11.72 -9.18
N MET A 284 -17.16 -12.49 -10.21
CA MET A 284 -17.51 -12.16 -11.59
C MET A 284 -19.04 -12.17 -11.73
N PRO A 285 -19.66 -11.04 -12.14
CA PRO A 285 -21.11 -10.90 -12.11
C PRO A 285 -21.78 -11.39 -13.40
N ILE A 286 -20.99 -11.72 -14.44
CA ILE A 286 -21.44 -12.16 -15.77
C ILE A 286 -20.89 -13.56 -16.08
N ASP A 287 -21.45 -14.23 -17.08
CA ASP A 287 -20.95 -15.55 -17.50
C ASP A 287 -19.65 -15.46 -18.32
N HIS A 288 -19.05 -16.63 -18.63
CA HIS A 288 -17.79 -16.69 -19.36
C HIS A 288 -17.88 -16.22 -20.83
N GLU A 289 -19.06 -16.30 -21.45
CA GLU A 289 -19.27 -15.91 -22.85
C GLU A 289 -19.41 -14.38 -22.95
N GLN A 290 -20.22 -13.79 -22.06
CA GLN A 290 -20.36 -12.35 -21.86
C GLN A 290 -19.03 -11.71 -21.45
N MET A 291 -18.21 -12.40 -20.64
CA MET A 291 -16.87 -11.94 -20.29
C MET A 291 -15.93 -11.89 -21.50
N ALA A 292 -16.00 -12.88 -22.39
CA ALA A 292 -15.20 -12.89 -23.62
C ALA A 292 -15.61 -11.76 -24.58
N GLU A 293 -16.91 -11.50 -24.70
CA GLU A 293 -17.43 -10.36 -25.46
C GLU A 293 -16.97 -9.02 -24.85
N LEU A 294 -17.13 -8.86 -23.53
CA LEU A 294 -16.72 -7.66 -22.82
C LEU A 294 -15.22 -7.40 -22.95
N THR A 295 -14.37 -8.43 -22.90
CA THR A 295 -12.91 -8.29 -23.04
C THR A 295 -12.49 -7.86 -24.45
N ASN A 296 -13.29 -8.17 -25.47
CA ASN A 296 -13.05 -7.68 -26.83
C ASN A 296 -13.37 -6.19 -26.97
N ILE A 297 -14.42 -5.73 -26.27
CA ILE A 297 -14.89 -4.33 -26.28
C ILE A 297 -14.01 -3.45 -25.40
N ILE A 298 -13.79 -3.88 -24.16
CA ILE A 298 -13.03 -3.15 -23.15
C ILE A 298 -11.56 -3.52 -23.28
N ARG A 299 -10.82 -2.63 -23.93
CA ARG A 299 -9.36 -2.74 -24.07
C ARG A 299 -8.67 -1.58 -23.33
N PRO A 300 -8.48 -1.68 -22.00
CA PRO A 300 -8.03 -0.55 -21.18
C PRO A 300 -6.69 0.04 -21.65
N LEU A 301 -5.81 -0.80 -22.19
CA LEU A 301 -4.48 -0.38 -22.63
C LEU A 301 -4.49 0.52 -23.87
N TYR A 302 -5.60 0.62 -24.60
CA TYR A 302 -5.72 1.40 -25.83
C TYR A 302 -6.63 2.63 -25.68
N SER A 303 -7.03 3.01 -24.46
CA SER A 303 -7.86 4.21 -24.28
C SER A 303 -7.14 5.47 -24.74
N GLU A 304 -7.84 6.32 -25.48
CA GLU A 304 -7.29 7.53 -26.11
C GLU A 304 -6.94 8.62 -25.08
N ASP A 305 -7.74 8.70 -24.01
CA ASP A 305 -7.60 9.64 -22.89
C ASP A 305 -6.56 9.19 -21.84
N GLY A 306 -6.13 7.93 -21.88
CA GLY A 306 -5.19 7.32 -20.93
C GLY A 306 -5.73 7.07 -19.52
N LEU A 307 -6.90 7.62 -19.18
CA LEU A 307 -7.60 7.43 -17.90
C LEU A 307 -8.73 6.40 -18.00
N ALA A 308 -9.18 6.04 -19.20
CA ALA A 308 -10.12 4.95 -19.46
C ALA A 308 -11.45 5.07 -18.71
N VAL A 309 -11.90 6.31 -18.46
CA VAL A 309 -13.15 6.55 -17.74
C VAL A 309 -14.34 6.08 -18.58
N ASP A 310 -14.32 6.37 -19.87
CA ASP A 310 -15.38 5.96 -20.80
C ASP A 310 -15.47 4.43 -20.90
N LEU A 311 -14.32 3.74 -20.86
CA LEU A 311 -14.27 2.28 -20.85
C LEU A 311 -14.84 1.69 -19.56
N PHE A 312 -14.61 2.35 -18.42
CA PHE A 312 -15.22 1.95 -17.15
C PHE A 312 -16.75 2.07 -17.22
N GLU A 313 -17.28 3.18 -17.74
CA GLU A 313 -18.74 3.35 -17.87
C GLU A 313 -19.36 2.38 -18.86
N GLN A 314 -18.69 2.12 -19.99
CA GLN A 314 -19.13 1.11 -20.95
C GLN A 314 -19.18 -0.28 -20.31
N ALA A 315 -18.17 -0.64 -19.50
CA ALA A 315 -18.16 -1.90 -18.78
C ALA A 315 -19.33 -2.01 -17.78
N VAL A 316 -19.58 -0.95 -17.01
CA VAL A 316 -20.71 -0.90 -16.07
C VAL A 316 -22.05 -1.01 -16.80
N SER A 317 -22.23 -0.28 -17.91
CA SER A 317 -23.45 -0.33 -18.72
C SER A 317 -23.68 -1.73 -19.30
N PHE A 318 -22.64 -2.37 -19.82
CA PHE A 318 -22.73 -3.74 -20.36
C PHE A 318 -23.15 -4.73 -19.27
N CYS A 319 -22.48 -4.70 -18.10
CA CYS A 319 -22.83 -5.59 -17.00
C CYS A 319 -24.25 -5.33 -16.46
N SER A 320 -24.68 -4.07 -16.40
CA SER A 320 -26.04 -3.73 -15.95
C SER A 320 -27.10 -4.27 -16.92
N GLN A 321 -26.85 -4.17 -18.23
CA GLN A 321 -27.71 -4.76 -19.27
C GLN A 321 -27.74 -6.29 -19.20
N ALA A 322 -26.58 -6.94 -19.04
CA ALA A 322 -26.48 -8.39 -18.94
C ALA A 322 -27.21 -8.96 -17.71
N LEU A 323 -27.28 -8.16 -16.62
CA LEU A 323 -27.89 -8.54 -15.35
C LEU A 323 -29.33 -8.04 -15.17
N ASN A 324 -29.86 -7.28 -16.14
CA ASN A 324 -31.19 -6.64 -16.08
C ASN A 324 -31.42 -5.77 -14.81
N ILE A 325 -30.42 -4.97 -14.42
CA ILE A 325 -30.44 -4.08 -13.24
C ILE A 325 -30.26 -2.62 -13.59
#